data_AF-A0A292STV3-F1
#
_entry.id   AF-A0A292STV3-F1
#
_cell.length_a   1.000
_cell.length_b   1.000
_cell.length_c   1.000
_cell.angle_alpha   90.00
_cell.angle_beta   90.00
_cell.angle_gamma   90.00
#
_symmetry.space_group_name_H-M   'P 1'
#
loop_
_entity.id
_entity.type
_entity.pdbx_description
1 polymer ?
#
loop_
_entity_poly.entity_id
_entity_poly.type
_entity_poly.pdbx_seq_one_letter_code
_entity_poly.pdbx_strand_id
1 'polypeptide(L)'
;MVNEFNFGLKQKFNIKCLLDLIVFIIACILFVLFAKLNHAAPYDTLVFLIIVILLNFSVHFVTKQWISKSIRQAMTVQSNSLAETTSEFMETVNTQKRMFEDLAGNTKTISSLIEKLKGLSEDYYTTTKNAEKQVNQSINFSQKEHESISSNADKMLVLRQKIQMIAELILELSEHSQQIGSTISVVDDIAEQTNMLALNAAVEAARAGEHGKGFAVVAGEIRKLADESKQAITKISSLTNNIQCTTNSTVMATEEGSKEIESVVKDINIVSSNSETLLTLIKEILDSLEMLNQNAKKQSDILERLNAIDEANSTIAENLNQTMVANSERIAKLNTMSYDMKTSAMEN
;
A
#
# COMPACT_ATOMS: atom_id res chain seq x y z
N MET A 1 -19.17 -17.56 -60.82
CA MET A 1 -17.95 -17.89 -61.59
C MET A 1 -17.71 -19.39 -61.77
N VAL A 2 -17.43 -20.19 -60.72
CA VAL A 2 -17.17 -21.65 -60.89
C VAL A 2 -18.34 -22.43 -61.51
N ASN A 3 -19.59 -22.10 -61.13
CA ASN A 3 -20.79 -22.75 -61.68
C ASN A 3 -21.06 -22.41 -63.15
N GLU A 4 -20.80 -21.17 -63.58
CA GLU A 4 -20.90 -20.77 -64.99
C GLU A 4 -19.82 -21.43 -65.85
N PHE A 5 -18.62 -21.61 -65.29
CA PHE A 5 -17.50 -22.24 -66.00
C PHE A 5 -17.69 -23.76 -66.15
N ASN A 6 -18.19 -24.44 -65.11
CA ASN A 6 -18.58 -25.85 -65.18
C ASN A 6 -19.72 -26.09 -66.18
N PHE A 7 -20.69 -25.17 -66.22
CA PHE A 7 -21.74 -25.19 -67.25
C PHE A 7 -21.14 -25.02 -68.65
N GLY A 8 -20.19 -24.10 -68.82
CA GLY A 8 -19.45 -23.90 -70.06
C GLY A 8 -18.68 -25.14 -70.51
N LEU A 9 -17.88 -25.77 -69.64
CA LEU A 9 -17.12 -26.99 -69.96
C LEU A 9 -18.03 -28.16 -70.35
N LYS A 10 -19.13 -28.37 -69.62
CA LYS A 10 -20.13 -29.39 -69.94
C LYS A 10 -20.79 -29.13 -71.30
N GLN A 11 -21.11 -27.86 -71.60
CA GLN A 11 -21.62 -27.45 -72.89
C GLN A 11 -20.60 -27.67 -74.01
N LYS A 12 -19.31 -27.35 -73.79
CA LYS A 12 -18.22 -27.61 -74.74
C LYS A 12 -18.02 -29.11 -75.02
N PHE A 13 -18.15 -29.96 -73.99
CA PHE A 13 -18.08 -31.41 -74.16
C PHE A 13 -19.27 -31.94 -74.97
N ASN A 14 -20.48 -31.48 -74.66
CA ASN A 14 -21.68 -31.82 -75.43
C ASN A 14 -21.58 -31.37 -76.89
N ILE A 15 -21.04 -30.16 -77.14
CA ILE A 15 -20.79 -29.64 -78.49
C ILE A 15 -19.77 -30.52 -79.23
N LYS A 16 -18.69 -30.96 -78.57
CA LYS A 16 -17.74 -31.90 -79.19
C LYS A 16 -18.41 -33.23 -79.56
N CYS A 17 -19.14 -33.85 -78.64
CA CYS A 17 -19.85 -35.10 -78.92
C CYS A 17 -20.84 -34.94 -80.08
N LEU A 18 -21.55 -33.81 -80.13
CA LEU A 18 -22.46 -33.48 -81.23
C LEU A 18 -21.70 -33.28 -82.55
N LEU A 19 -20.58 -32.56 -82.56
CA LEU A 19 -19.76 -32.33 -83.75
C LEU A 19 -19.16 -33.65 -84.28
N ASP A 20 -18.59 -34.47 -83.40
CA ASP A 20 -18.01 -35.76 -83.76
C ASP A 20 -19.10 -36.69 -84.35
N LEU A 21 -20.31 -36.68 -83.78
CA LEU A 21 -21.47 -37.42 -84.29
C LEU A 21 -21.98 -36.87 -85.64
N ILE A 22 -22.09 -35.55 -85.79
CA ILE A 22 -22.54 -34.90 -87.04
C ILE A 22 -21.55 -35.20 -88.17
N VAL A 23 -20.25 -35.09 -87.92
CA VAL A 23 -19.21 -35.38 -88.93
C VAL A 23 -19.22 -36.87 -89.29
N PHE A 24 -19.48 -37.77 -88.34
CA PHE A 24 -19.67 -39.19 -88.62
C PHE A 24 -20.91 -39.46 -89.50
N ILE A 25 -22.06 -38.85 -89.20
CA ILE A 25 -23.29 -39.00 -89.99
C ILE A 25 -23.10 -38.44 -91.42
N ILE A 26 -22.49 -37.26 -91.56
CA ILE A 26 -22.20 -36.65 -92.85
C ILE A 26 -21.24 -37.54 -93.66
N ALA A 27 -20.22 -38.10 -93.02
CA ALA A 27 -19.30 -39.07 -93.64
C ALA A 27 -20.04 -40.30 -94.19
N CYS A 28 -20.96 -40.88 -93.42
CA CYS A 28 -21.78 -42.01 -93.86
C CYS A 28 -22.69 -41.64 -95.04
N ILE A 29 -23.35 -40.48 -95.00
CA ILE A 29 -24.26 -40.02 -96.07
C ILE A 29 -23.49 -39.74 -97.36
N LEU A 30 -22.35 -39.05 -97.28
CA LEU A 30 -21.51 -38.76 -98.44
C LEU A 30 -20.93 -40.04 -99.05
N PHE A 31 -20.58 -41.05 -98.23
CA PHE A 31 -20.16 -42.36 -98.72
C PHE A 31 -21.27 -43.06 -99.52
N VAL A 32 -22.51 -43.05 -99.02
CA VAL A 32 -23.67 -43.64 -99.72
C VAL A 32 -23.98 -42.89 -101.02
N LEU A 33 -23.94 -41.55 -101.01
CA LEU A 33 -24.16 -40.73 -102.21
C LEU A 33 -23.06 -40.96 -103.26
N PHE A 34 -21.80 -40.99 -102.84
CA PHE A 34 -20.65 -41.24 -103.72
C PHE A 34 -20.74 -42.64 -104.37
N ALA A 35 -21.12 -43.66 -103.59
CA ALA A 35 -21.35 -45.02 -104.09
C ALA A 35 -22.52 -45.12 -105.10
N LYS A 36 -23.46 -44.16 -105.09
CA LYS A 36 -24.65 -44.15 -105.95
C LYS A 36 -24.47 -43.33 -107.23
N LEU A 37 -23.61 -42.29 -107.21
CA LEU A 37 -23.39 -41.37 -108.32
C LEU A 37 -22.30 -41.83 -109.31
N ASN A 38 -21.29 -42.57 -108.85
CA ASN A 38 -20.25 -43.10 -109.72
C ASN A 38 -20.37 -44.63 -109.84
N HIS A 39 -20.35 -45.18 -111.07
CA HIS A 39 -19.83 -46.53 -111.30
C HIS A 39 -18.30 -46.51 -111.13
N ALA A 40 -17.85 -46.18 -109.91
CA ALA A 40 -16.47 -45.77 -109.62
C ALA A 40 -15.50 -46.95 -109.71
N ALA A 41 -14.32 -46.66 -110.27
CA ALA A 41 -13.15 -47.52 -110.15
C ALA A 41 -12.70 -47.58 -108.67
N PRO A 42 -12.10 -48.69 -108.20
CA PRO A 42 -11.72 -48.89 -106.78
C PRO A 42 -10.77 -47.81 -106.22
N TYR A 43 -10.05 -47.08 -107.09
CA TYR A 43 -9.15 -46.00 -106.70
C TYR A 43 -9.89 -44.76 -106.15
N ASP A 44 -10.99 -44.34 -106.79
CA ASP A 44 -11.74 -43.13 -106.41
C ASP A 44 -12.45 -43.28 -105.07
N THR A 45 -12.93 -44.49 -104.75
CA THR A 45 -13.51 -44.83 -103.44
C THR A 45 -12.48 -44.80 -102.31
N LEU A 46 -11.23 -45.16 -102.59
CA LEU A 46 -10.14 -45.17 -101.60
C LEU A 46 -9.69 -43.74 -101.28
N VAL A 47 -9.55 -42.89 -102.30
CA VAL A 47 -9.25 -41.46 -102.13
C VAL A 47 -10.34 -40.75 -101.32
N PHE A 48 -11.61 -41.01 -101.62
CA PHE A 48 -12.74 -40.45 -100.87
C PHE A 48 -12.73 -40.89 -99.39
N LEU A 49 -12.49 -42.18 -99.11
CA LEU A 49 -12.37 -42.70 -97.75
C LEU A 49 -11.24 -42.03 -96.96
N ILE A 50 -10.07 -41.83 -97.58
CA ILE A 50 -8.93 -41.14 -96.95
C ILE A 50 -9.30 -39.70 -96.60
N ILE A 51 -9.96 -38.97 -97.50
CA ILE A 51 -10.37 -37.58 -97.26
C ILE A 51 -11.35 -37.51 -96.08
N VAL A 52 -12.32 -38.42 -96.01
CA VAL A 52 -13.28 -38.49 -94.91
C VAL A 52 -12.60 -38.83 -93.57
N ILE A 53 -11.65 -39.77 -93.56
CA ILE A 53 -10.87 -40.13 -92.36
C ILE A 53 -10.02 -38.94 -91.89
N LEU A 54 -9.33 -38.26 -92.82
CA LEU A 54 -8.53 -37.08 -92.51
C LEU A 54 -9.39 -35.94 -91.97
N LEU A 55 -10.56 -35.69 -92.57
CA LEU A 55 -11.50 -34.67 -92.09
C LEU A 55 -12.02 -35.00 -90.68
N ASN A 56 -12.40 -36.25 -90.42
CA ASN A 56 -12.85 -36.70 -89.11
C ASN A 56 -11.73 -36.59 -88.06
N PHE A 57 -10.51 -37.00 -88.42
CA PHE A 57 -9.34 -36.84 -87.58
C PHE A 57 -9.03 -35.36 -87.29
N SER A 58 -9.09 -34.48 -88.30
CA SER A 58 -8.90 -33.04 -88.14
C SER A 58 -9.94 -32.42 -87.21
N VAL A 59 -11.22 -32.76 -87.38
CA VAL A 59 -12.29 -32.27 -86.49
C VAL A 59 -12.07 -32.77 -85.06
N HIS A 60 -11.80 -34.06 -84.87
CA HIS A 60 -11.56 -34.63 -83.55
C HIS A 60 -10.31 -34.03 -82.88
N PHE A 61 -9.25 -33.78 -83.66
CA PHE A 61 -8.03 -33.14 -83.18
C PHE A 61 -8.29 -31.70 -82.73
N VAL A 62 -9.02 -30.92 -83.52
CA VAL A 62 -9.39 -29.53 -83.20
C VAL A 62 -10.32 -29.46 -81.98
N THR A 63 -11.36 -30.31 -81.91
CA THR A 63 -12.29 -30.32 -80.77
C THR A 63 -11.60 -30.81 -79.49
N LYS A 64 -10.68 -31.79 -79.58
CA LYS A 64 -9.82 -32.21 -78.47
C LYS A 64 -8.91 -31.07 -77.99
N GLN A 65 -8.22 -30.37 -78.88
CA GLN A 65 -7.39 -29.22 -78.51
C GLN A 65 -8.20 -28.08 -77.89
N TRP A 66 -9.41 -27.82 -78.40
CA TRP A 66 -10.28 -26.75 -77.89
C TRP A 66 -10.77 -27.02 -76.47
N ILE A 67 -11.18 -28.27 -76.17
CA ILE A 67 -11.54 -28.68 -74.81
C ILE A 67 -10.30 -28.69 -73.90
N SER A 68 -9.20 -29.28 -74.34
CA SER A 68 -7.96 -29.35 -73.54
C SER A 68 -7.44 -27.94 -73.20
N LYS A 69 -7.45 -26.98 -74.14
CA LYS A 69 -7.14 -25.57 -73.85
C LYS A 69 -8.08 -24.94 -72.83
N SER A 70 -9.37 -25.25 -72.89
CA SER A 70 -10.37 -24.73 -71.93
C SER A 70 -10.17 -25.32 -70.53
N ILE A 71 -9.84 -26.61 -70.44
CA ILE A 71 -9.52 -27.29 -69.17
C ILE A 71 -8.24 -26.71 -68.57
N ARG A 72 -7.17 -26.55 -69.37
CA ARG A 72 -5.91 -25.94 -68.93
C ARG A 72 -6.13 -24.54 -68.36
N GLN A 73 -6.89 -23.69 -69.06
CA GLN A 73 -7.24 -22.37 -68.57
C GLN A 73 -8.01 -22.42 -67.24
N ALA A 74 -8.97 -23.34 -67.10
CA ALA A 74 -9.71 -23.53 -65.85
C ALA A 74 -8.78 -23.93 -64.69
N MET A 75 -7.88 -24.89 -64.94
CA MET A 75 -6.92 -25.38 -63.95
C MET A 75 -5.93 -24.29 -63.55
N THR A 76 -5.44 -23.48 -64.50
CA THR A 76 -4.56 -22.34 -64.20
C THR A 76 -5.26 -21.29 -63.36
N VAL A 77 -6.51 -20.91 -63.71
CA VAL A 77 -7.29 -19.94 -62.93
C VAL A 77 -7.54 -20.45 -61.51
N GLN A 78 -7.92 -21.72 -61.36
CA GLN A 78 -8.18 -22.32 -60.05
C GLN A 78 -6.88 -22.48 -59.23
N SER A 79 -5.76 -22.86 -59.84
CA SER A 79 -4.45 -22.96 -59.17
C SER A 79 -3.95 -21.59 -58.70
N ASN A 80 -4.12 -20.54 -59.51
CA ASN A 80 -3.79 -19.17 -59.12
C ASN A 80 -4.66 -18.70 -57.95
N SER A 81 -5.97 -18.94 -58.00
CA SER A 81 -6.88 -18.64 -56.88
C SER A 81 -6.50 -19.42 -55.61
N LEU A 82 -6.07 -20.68 -55.74
CA LEU A 82 -5.62 -21.47 -54.61
C LEU A 82 -4.31 -20.93 -54.01
N ALA A 83 -3.39 -20.46 -54.85
CA ALA A 83 -2.13 -19.85 -54.41
C ALA A 83 -2.39 -18.53 -53.65
N GLU A 84 -3.34 -17.73 -54.11
CA GLU A 84 -3.80 -16.50 -53.44
C GLU A 84 -4.38 -16.83 -52.05
N THR A 85 -5.34 -17.76 -51.97
CA THR A 85 -5.91 -18.21 -50.70
C THR A 85 -4.84 -18.80 -49.75
N THR A 86 -3.86 -19.52 -50.29
CA THR A 86 -2.75 -20.05 -49.48
C THR A 86 -1.90 -18.92 -48.90
N SER A 87 -1.64 -17.87 -49.68
CA SER A 87 -0.92 -16.68 -49.20
C SER A 87 -1.69 -15.96 -48.09
N GLU A 88 -3.00 -15.78 -48.25
CA GLU A 88 -3.87 -15.20 -47.21
C GLU A 88 -3.85 -16.02 -45.91
N PHE A 89 -3.92 -17.36 -46.01
CA PHE A 89 -3.80 -18.23 -44.84
C PHE A 89 -2.42 -18.15 -44.19
N MET A 90 -1.33 -18.10 -44.98
CA MET A 90 0.02 -17.93 -44.44
C MET A 90 0.18 -16.62 -43.68
N GLU A 91 -0.37 -15.52 -44.20
CA GLU A 91 -0.41 -14.24 -43.50
C GLU A 91 -1.23 -14.34 -42.20
N THR A 92 -2.37 -15.02 -42.24
CA THR A 92 -3.21 -15.28 -41.06
C THR A 92 -2.46 -16.10 -39.99
N VAL A 93 -1.72 -17.14 -40.38
CA VAL A 93 -0.92 -17.93 -39.42
C VAL A 93 0.21 -17.09 -38.83
N ASN A 94 0.89 -16.27 -39.63
CA ASN A 94 1.95 -15.38 -39.15
C ASN A 94 1.43 -14.29 -38.20
N THR A 95 0.23 -13.74 -38.46
CA THR A 95 -0.42 -12.79 -37.54
C THR A 95 -0.84 -13.48 -36.24
N GLN A 96 -1.42 -14.68 -36.31
CA GLN A 96 -1.77 -15.48 -35.13
C GLN A 96 -0.54 -15.85 -34.28
N LYS A 97 0.59 -16.19 -34.91
CA LYS A 97 1.85 -16.47 -34.20
C LYS A 97 2.30 -15.28 -33.36
N ARG A 98 2.28 -14.06 -33.93
CA ARG A 98 2.63 -12.84 -33.19
C ARG A 98 1.68 -12.60 -32.03
N MET A 99 0.38 -12.75 -32.24
CA MET A 99 -0.61 -12.64 -31.14
C MET A 99 -0.36 -13.67 -30.02
N PHE A 100 0.04 -14.90 -30.36
CA PHE A 100 0.36 -15.93 -29.38
C PHE A 100 1.61 -15.57 -28.55
N GLU A 101 2.67 -15.06 -29.19
CA GLU A 101 3.88 -14.59 -28.52
C GLU A 101 3.58 -13.41 -27.57
N ASP A 102 2.78 -12.44 -28.02
CA ASP A 102 2.33 -11.30 -27.21
C ASP A 102 1.50 -11.77 -26.00
N LEU A 103 0.56 -12.70 -26.22
CA LEU A 103 -0.29 -13.25 -25.17
C LEU A 103 0.52 -14.03 -24.12
N ALA A 104 1.52 -14.81 -24.54
CA ALA A 104 2.42 -15.52 -23.63
C ALA A 104 3.23 -14.55 -22.75
N GLY A 105 3.72 -13.43 -23.34
CA GLY A 105 4.39 -12.37 -22.59
C GLY A 105 3.48 -11.69 -21.57
N ASN A 106 2.25 -11.38 -21.96
CA ASN A 106 1.25 -10.78 -21.08
C ASN A 106 0.86 -11.72 -19.93
N THR A 107 0.67 -13.02 -20.22
CA THR A 107 0.36 -14.04 -19.21
C THR A 107 1.45 -14.11 -18.15
N LYS A 108 2.73 -14.19 -18.56
CA LYS A 108 3.85 -14.19 -17.61
C LYS A 108 3.88 -12.94 -16.73
N THR A 109 3.55 -11.78 -17.29
CA THR A 109 3.47 -10.52 -16.54
C THR A 109 2.33 -10.55 -15.51
N ILE A 110 1.16 -11.05 -15.90
CA ILE A 110 -0.01 -11.21 -15.02
C ILE A 110 0.28 -12.20 -13.90
N SER A 111 0.86 -13.36 -14.18
CA SER A 111 1.19 -14.35 -13.13
C SER A 111 2.18 -13.75 -12.10
N SER A 112 3.18 -12.99 -12.55
CA SER A 112 4.08 -12.27 -11.64
C SER A 112 3.37 -11.19 -10.81
N LEU A 113 2.40 -10.49 -11.40
CA LEU A 113 1.59 -9.50 -10.71
C LEU A 113 0.71 -10.15 -9.62
N ILE A 114 0.12 -11.32 -9.91
CA ILE A 114 -0.68 -12.11 -8.95
C ILE A 114 0.19 -12.50 -7.75
N GLU A 115 1.38 -13.04 -7.98
CA GLU A 115 2.30 -13.44 -6.90
C GLU A 115 2.69 -12.25 -6.01
N LYS A 116 3.07 -11.12 -6.63
CA LYS A 116 3.42 -9.89 -5.91
C LYS A 116 2.25 -9.33 -5.09
N LEU A 117 1.05 -9.29 -5.67
CA LEU A 117 -0.14 -8.80 -4.97
C LEU A 117 -0.56 -9.73 -3.83
N LYS A 118 -0.38 -11.03 -3.97
CA LYS A 118 -0.66 -11.99 -2.89
C LYS A 118 0.26 -11.76 -1.69
N GLY A 119 1.57 -11.65 -1.93
CA GLY A 119 2.53 -11.34 -0.87
C GLY A 119 2.22 -10.00 -0.19
N LEU A 120 1.91 -8.97 -0.99
CA LEU A 120 1.53 -7.66 -0.47
C LEU A 120 0.25 -7.71 0.38
N SER A 121 -0.75 -8.51 -0.01
CA SER A 121 -1.99 -8.69 0.75
C SER A 121 -1.74 -9.37 2.10
N GLU A 122 -0.86 -10.38 2.15
CA GLU A 122 -0.48 -11.06 3.39
C GLU A 122 0.29 -10.12 4.34
N ASP A 123 1.20 -9.32 3.79
CA ASP A 123 1.94 -8.29 4.52
C ASP A 123 1.00 -7.20 5.08
N TYR A 124 0.03 -6.74 4.29
CA TYR A 124 -0.96 -5.77 4.75
C TYR A 124 -1.77 -6.29 5.93
N TYR A 125 -2.28 -7.52 5.84
CA TYR A 125 -3.09 -8.11 6.91
C TYR A 125 -2.28 -8.24 8.20
N THR A 126 -1.05 -8.76 8.10
CA THR A 126 -0.17 -8.95 9.26
C THR A 126 0.25 -7.62 9.89
N THR A 127 0.63 -6.64 9.06
CA THR A 127 1.07 -5.32 9.51
C THR A 127 -0.08 -4.56 10.16
N THR A 128 -1.26 -4.55 9.55
CA THR A 128 -2.45 -3.86 10.08
C THR A 128 -2.88 -4.45 11.41
N LYS A 129 -2.94 -5.79 11.52
CA LYS A 129 -3.28 -6.47 12.78
C LYS A 129 -2.28 -6.17 13.90
N ASN A 130 -0.99 -6.15 13.59
CA ASN A 130 0.04 -5.80 14.57
C ASN A 130 -0.06 -4.33 15.00
N ALA A 131 -0.32 -3.43 14.06
CA ALA A 131 -0.54 -2.02 14.34
C ALA A 131 -1.79 -1.78 15.20
N GLU A 132 -2.91 -2.45 14.91
CA GLU A 132 -4.13 -2.41 15.73
C GLU A 132 -3.85 -2.85 17.18
N LYS A 133 -3.07 -3.92 17.36
CA LYS A 133 -2.65 -4.37 18.70
C LYS A 133 -1.82 -3.30 19.42
N GLN A 134 -0.84 -2.71 18.74
CA GLN A 134 0.03 -1.67 19.31
C GLN A 134 -0.78 -0.43 19.69
N VAL A 135 -1.68 0.02 18.81
CA VAL A 135 -2.57 1.16 19.06
C VAL A 135 -3.45 0.92 20.29
N ASN A 136 -4.07 -0.26 20.42
CA ASN A 136 -4.84 -0.60 21.61
C ASN A 136 -4.00 -0.62 22.90
N GLN A 137 -2.73 -1.04 22.82
CA GLN A 137 -1.81 -0.95 23.95
C GLN A 137 -1.46 0.51 24.28
N SER A 138 -1.22 1.35 23.26
CA SER A 138 -0.97 2.78 23.43
C SER A 138 -2.15 3.51 24.07
N ILE A 139 -3.40 3.21 23.67
CA ILE A 139 -4.61 3.78 24.30
C ILE A 139 -4.63 3.48 25.80
N ASN A 140 -4.45 2.20 26.17
CA ASN A 140 -4.44 1.79 27.57
C ASN A 140 -3.31 2.46 28.37
N PHE A 141 -2.13 2.62 27.75
CA PHE A 141 -1.01 3.29 28.38
C PHE A 141 -1.29 4.78 28.59
N SER A 142 -1.77 5.49 27.56
CA SER A 142 -2.11 6.91 27.63
C SER A 142 -3.26 7.20 28.61
N GLN A 143 -4.25 6.31 28.75
CA GLN A 143 -5.29 6.45 29.77
C GLN A 143 -4.72 6.36 31.19
N LYS A 144 -3.88 5.36 31.47
CA LYS A 144 -3.20 5.23 32.77
C LYS A 144 -2.28 6.40 33.06
N GLU A 145 -1.60 6.90 32.03
CA GLU A 145 -0.75 8.09 32.12
C GLU A 145 -1.58 9.31 32.50
N HIS A 146 -2.72 9.53 31.83
CA HIS A 146 -3.63 10.64 32.11
C HIS A 146 -4.17 10.59 33.56
N GLU A 147 -4.59 9.42 34.04
CA GLU A 147 -4.99 9.22 35.44
C GLU A 147 -3.85 9.55 36.42
N SER A 148 -2.62 9.15 36.09
CA SER A 148 -1.43 9.41 36.93
C SER A 148 -1.06 10.89 36.95
N ILE A 149 -1.13 11.58 35.81
CA ILE A 149 -0.93 13.03 35.68
C ILE A 149 -1.95 13.77 36.53
N SER A 150 -3.24 13.44 36.39
CA SER A 150 -4.33 14.05 37.16
C SER A 150 -4.13 13.84 38.67
N SER A 151 -3.81 12.62 39.11
CA SER A 151 -3.53 12.35 40.52
C SER A 151 -2.31 13.14 41.04
N ASN A 152 -1.27 13.32 40.22
CA ASN A 152 -0.10 14.09 40.60
C ASN A 152 -0.42 15.59 40.70
N ALA A 153 -1.27 16.12 39.82
CA ALA A 153 -1.76 17.50 39.91
C ALA A 153 -2.47 17.75 41.26
N ASP A 154 -3.38 16.85 41.65
CA ASP A 154 -4.11 16.94 42.92
C ASP A 154 -3.15 16.88 44.12
N LYS A 155 -2.17 15.98 44.08
CA LYS A 155 -1.14 15.87 45.14
C LYS A 155 -0.31 17.14 45.26
N MET A 156 0.02 17.80 44.14
CA MET A 156 0.75 19.07 44.16
C MET A 156 -0.09 20.22 44.73
N LEU A 157 -1.40 20.23 44.47
CA LEU A 157 -2.31 21.21 45.08
C LEU A 157 -2.38 21.04 46.60
N VAL A 158 -2.47 19.79 47.09
CA VAL A 158 -2.42 19.49 48.53
C VAL A 158 -1.06 19.88 49.12
N LEU A 159 0.04 19.61 48.41
CA LEU A 159 1.37 19.98 48.88
C LEU A 159 1.53 21.51 48.99
N ARG A 160 1.02 22.26 48.01
CA ARG A 160 0.98 23.73 48.05
C ARG A 160 0.24 24.24 49.29
N GLN A 161 -0.92 23.66 49.61
CA GLN A 161 -1.66 24.01 50.83
C GLN A 161 -0.85 23.74 52.10
N LYS A 162 -0.15 22.60 52.18
CA LYS A 162 0.70 22.27 53.32
C LYS A 162 1.88 23.23 53.48
N ILE A 163 2.53 23.62 52.39
CA ILE A 163 3.60 24.63 52.42
C ILE A 163 3.07 25.99 52.89
N GLN A 164 1.89 26.39 52.42
CA GLN A 164 1.25 27.63 52.86
C GLN A 164 0.96 27.61 54.37
N MET A 165 0.42 26.50 54.89
CA MET A 165 0.19 26.34 56.33
C MET A 165 1.50 26.38 57.14
N ILE A 166 2.57 25.79 56.63
CA ILE A 166 3.90 25.85 57.28
C ILE A 166 4.40 27.30 57.33
N ALA A 167 4.25 28.06 56.24
CA ALA A 167 4.64 29.46 56.19
C ALA A 167 3.89 30.29 57.25
N GLU A 168 2.58 30.08 57.40
CA GLU A 168 1.75 30.75 58.41
C GLU A 168 2.22 30.44 59.84
N LEU A 169 2.48 29.16 60.16
CA LEU A 169 2.98 28.74 61.47
C LEU A 169 4.37 29.30 61.79
N ILE A 170 5.24 29.44 60.80
CA ILE A 170 6.58 30.02 60.97
C ILE A 170 6.48 31.53 61.22
N LEU A 171 5.55 32.23 60.56
CA LEU A 171 5.30 33.65 60.82
C LEU A 171 4.81 33.87 62.26
N GLU A 172 3.89 33.03 62.74
CA GLU A 172 3.43 33.06 64.14
C GLU A 172 4.58 32.80 65.13
N LEU A 173 5.45 31.82 64.84
CA LEU A 173 6.65 31.55 65.65
C LEU A 173 7.62 32.74 65.66
N SER A 174 7.80 33.41 64.53
CA SER A 174 8.63 34.61 64.41
C SER A 174 8.10 35.74 65.32
N GLU A 175 6.79 35.96 65.31
CA GLU A 175 6.13 36.96 66.15
C GLU A 175 6.30 36.63 67.65
N HIS A 176 6.05 35.38 68.05
CA HIS A 176 6.26 34.93 69.43
C HIS A 176 7.73 35.06 69.86
N SER A 177 8.69 34.71 69.00
CA SER A 177 10.11 34.87 69.32
C SER A 177 10.50 36.33 69.48
N GLN A 178 9.89 37.25 68.73
CA GLN A 178 10.11 38.69 68.88
C GLN A 178 9.50 39.24 70.18
N GLN A 179 8.33 38.76 70.58
CA GLN A 179 7.71 39.08 71.88
C GLN A 179 8.53 38.54 73.07
N ILE A 180 9.13 37.35 72.94
CA ILE A 180 10.06 36.81 73.92
C ILE A 180 11.31 37.72 74.01
N GLY A 181 11.86 38.13 72.87
CA GLY A 181 13.01 39.05 72.82
C GLY A 181 12.75 40.37 73.56
N SER A 182 11.58 40.99 73.37
CA SER A 182 11.22 42.21 74.10
C SER A 182 11.05 41.97 75.60
N THR A 183 10.48 40.83 75.99
CA THR A 183 10.35 40.44 77.41
C THR A 183 11.71 40.22 78.07
N ILE A 184 12.66 39.56 77.39
CA ILE A 184 14.03 39.35 77.87
C ILE A 184 14.71 40.69 78.14
N SER A 185 14.53 41.69 77.27
CA SER A 185 15.10 43.03 77.47
C SER A 185 14.56 43.69 78.75
N VAL A 186 13.26 43.60 79.01
CA VAL A 186 12.65 44.15 80.24
C VAL A 186 13.16 43.43 81.49
N VAL A 187 13.34 42.12 81.43
CA VAL A 187 13.85 41.34 82.58
C VAL A 187 15.33 41.64 82.82
N ASP A 188 16.13 41.89 81.77
CA ASP A 188 17.53 42.32 81.92
C ASP A 188 17.63 43.67 82.64
N ASP A 189 16.79 44.63 82.25
CA ASP A 189 16.68 45.94 82.91
C ASP A 189 16.30 45.79 84.40
N ILE A 190 15.36 44.90 84.73
CA ILE A 190 14.96 44.61 86.12
C ILE A 190 16.11 43.98 86.91
N ALA A 191 16.83 43.01 86.32
CA ALA A 191 17.98 42.37 86.97
C ALA A 191 19.09 43.39 87.24
N GLU A 192 19.38 44.28 86.29
CA GLU A 192 20.35 45.36 86.45
C GLU A 192 19.94 46.37 87.53
N GLN A 193 18.67 46.80 87.54
CA GLN A 193 18.14 47.66 88.61
C GLN A 193 18.20 46.99 89.98
N THR A 194 17.88 45.69 90.06
CA THR A 194 17.94 44.91 91.29
C THR A 194 19.37 44.79 91.80
N ASN A 195 20.34 44.57 90.90
CA ASN A 195 21.76 44.54 91.22
C ASN A 195 22.23 45.89 91.80
N MET A 196 21.82 46.99 91.17
CA MET A 196 22.14 48.35 91.63
C MET A 196 21.49 48.67 92.99
N LEU A 197 20.23 48.28 93.20
CA LEU A 197 19.54 48.44 94.49
C LEU A 197 20.22 47.62 95.60
N ALA A 198 20.60 46.38 95.31
CA ALA A 198 21.31 45.51 96.25
C ALA A 198 22.69 46.06 96.61
N LEU A 199 23.41 46.63 95.63
CA LEU A 199 24.68 47.30 95.86
C LEU A 199 24.51 48.51 96.79
N ASN A 200 23.52 49.37 96.54
CA ASN A 200 23.22 50.51 97.40
C ASN A 200 22.86 50.07 98.83
N ALA A 201 22.07 49.00 98.97
CA ALA A 201 21.71 48.43 100.26
C ALA A 201 22.93 47.85 100.99
N ALA A 202 23.86 47.19 100.28
CA ALA A 202 25.09 46.68 100.86
C ALA A 202 26.00 47.81 101.37
N VAL A 203 26.09 48.92 100.63
CA VAL A 203 26.84 50.12 101.04
C VAL A 203 26.24 50.74 102.30
N GLU A 204 24.91 50.91 102.35
CA GLU A 204 24.25 51.50 103.51
C GLU A 204 24.28 50.58 104.74
N ALA A 205 24.20 49.26 104.53
CA ALA A 205 24.40 48.26 105.58
C ALA A 205 25.83 48.29 106.15
N ALA A 206 26.86 48.47 105.30
CA ALA A 206 28.23 48.67 105.76
C ALA A 206 28.38 49.98 106.55
N ARG A 207 27.68 51.03 106.14
CA ARG A 207 27.67 52.35 106.81
C ARG A 207 27.02 52.30 108.20
N ALA A 208 26.02 51.44 108.42
CA ALA A 208 25.38 51.23 109.71
C ALA A 208 26.23 50.40 110.72
N GLY A 209 27.41 49.92 110.32
CA GLY A 209 28.35 49.21 111.20
C GLY A 209 27.80 47.90 111.76
N GLU A 210 27.92 47.68 113.07
CA GLU A 210 27.46 46.45 113.76
C GLU A 210 25.96 46.19 113.56
N HIS A 211 25.12 47.24 113.51
CA HIS A 211 23.67 47.11 113.35
C HIS A 211 23.25 46.72 111.93
N GLY A 212 24.12 46.90 110.93
CA GLY A 212 23.85 46.61 109.53
C GLY A 212 24.28 45.21 109.05
N LYS A 213 24.97 44.42 109.89
CA LYS A 213 25.53 43.11 109.49
C LYS A 213 24.50 42.16 108.87
N GLY A 214 23.30 42.07 109.44
CA GLY A 214 22.22 41.22 108.89
C GLY A 214 21.73 41.70 107.52
N PHE A 215 21.58 43.02 107.34
CA PHE A 215 21.20 43.63 106.06
C PHE A 215 22.28 43.48 104.99
N ALA A 216 23.56 43.52 105.38
CA ALA A 216 24.68 43.32 104.45
C ALA A 216 24.69 41.91 103.85
N VAL A 217 24.35 40.88 104.64
CA VAL A 217 24.24 39.49 104.16
C VAL A 217 23.07 39.36 103.17
N VAL A 218 21.91 39.92 103.49
CA VAL A 218 20.73 39.89 102.60
C VAL A 218 21.01 40.64 101.30
N ALA A 219 21.62 41.83 101.36
CA ALA A 219 21.99 42.60 100.18
C ALA A 219 23.00 41.86 99.29
N GLY A 220 23.98 41.15 99.88
CA GLY A 220 24.90 40.29 99.15
C GLY A 220 24.21 39.14 98.41
N GLU A 221 23.23 38.49 99.04
CA GLU A 221 22.47 37.40 98.41
C GLU A 221 21.55 37.91 97.29
N ILE A 222 20.88 39.05 97.48
CA ILE A 222 20.08 39.69 96.41
C ILE A 222 20.97 40.05 95.22
N ARG A 223 22.17 40.59 95.47
CA ARG A 223 23.13 40.91 94.41
C ARG A 223 23.55 39.69 93.62
N LYS A 224 23.84 38.59 94.33
CA LYS A 224 24.20 37.30 93.71
C LYS A 224 23.04 36.75 92.86
N LEU A 225 21.80 36.80 93.36
CA LEU A 225 20.61 36.39 92.60
C LEU A 225 20.40 37.26 91.35
N ALA A 226 20.66 38.56 91.43
CA ALA A 226 20.58 39.47 90.28
C ALA A 226 21.64 39.14 89.21
N ASP A 227 22.89 38.87 89.62
CA ASP A 227 23.95 38.42 88.71
C ASP A 227 23.64 37.04 88.08
N GLU A 228 23.13 36.09 88.86
CA GLU A 228 22.68 34.78 88.36
C GLU A 228 21.52 34.92 87.36
N SER A 229 20.57 35.84 87.63
CA SER A 229 19.48 36.18 86.72
C SER A 229 20.03 36.73 85.39
N LYS A 230 20.99 37.66 85.43
CA LYS A 230 21.63 38.23 84.24
C LYS A 230 22.35 37.18 83.38
N GLN A 231 23.01 36.21 84.02
CA GLN A 231 23.62 35.07 83.32
C GLN A 231 22.57 34.18 82.64
N ALA A 232 21.44 33.91 83.31
CA ALA A 232 20.34 33.14 82.72
C ALA A 232 19.72 33.88 81.52
N ILE A 233 19.48 35.19 81.65
CA ILE A 233 18.94 36.06 80.59
C ILE A 233 19.84 36.04 79.36
N THR A 234 21.17 36.15 79.53
CA THR A 234 22.13 36.04 78.41
C THR A 234 21.99 34.72 77.65
N LYS A 235 21.82 33.60 78.36
CA LYS A 235 21.61 32.28 77.73
C LYS A 235 20.28 32.21 76.98
N ILE A 236 19.19 32.71 77.56
CA ILE A 236 17.87 32.73 76.93
C ILE A 236 17.87 33.65 75.69
N SER A 237 18.54 34.81 75.77
CA SER A 237 18.72 35.73 74.64
C SER A 237 19.45 35.05 73.48
N SER A 238 20.55 34.34 73.76
CA SER A 238 21.25 33.56 72.73
C SER A 238 20.36 32.48 72.10
N LEU A 239 19.58 31.75 72.90
CA LEU A 239 18.64 30.76 72.40
C LEU A 239 17.55 31.39 71.51
N THR A 240 17.01 32.53 71.92
CA THR A 240 15.98 33.28 71.19
C THR A 240 16.51 33.78 69.85
N ASN A 241 17.73 34.32 69.82
CA ASN A 241 18.39 34.73 68.57
C ASN A 241 18.61 33.54 67.62
N ASN A 242 18.98 32.38 68.14
CA ASN A 242 19.11 31.17 67.33
C ASN A 242 17.76 30.73 66.75
N ILE A 243 16.68 30.78 67.55
CA ILE A 243 15.31 30.49 67.09
C ILE A 243 14.91 31.45 65.96
N GLN A 244 15.15 32.75 66.11
CA GLN A 244 14.86 33.75 65.06
C GLN A 244 15.65 33.47 63.78
N CYS A 245 16.94 33.17 63.89
CA CYS A 245 17.78 32.84 62.74
C CYS A 245 17.25 31.59 62.00
N THR A 246 16.98 30.51 62.73
CA THR A 246 16.39 29.29 62.16
C THR A 246 15.02 29.53 61.55
N THR A 247 14.17 30.34 62.19
CA THR A 247 12.85 30.72 61.69
C THR A 247 12.98 31.45 60.35
N ASN A 248 13.87 32.44 60.24
CA ASN A 248 14.11 33.17 59.00
C ASN A 248 14.64 32.27 57.87
N SER A 249 15.58 31.37 58.18
CA SER A 249 16.04 30.37 57.20
C SER A 249 14.91 29.43 56.76
N THR A 250 14.00 29.09 57.66
CA THR A 250 12.84 28.23 57.33
C THR A 250 11.83 28.98 56.45
N VAL A 251 11.60 30.28 56.66
CA VAL A 251 10.78 31.12 55.76
C VAL A 251 11.35 31.06 54.33
N MET A 252 12.65 31.32 54.17
CA MET A 252 13.29 31.28 52.85
C MET A 252 13.13 29.93 52.15
N ALA A 253 13.34 28.82 52.87
CA ALA A 253 13.16 27.47 52.34
C ALA A 253 11.70 27.18 51.95
N THR A 254 10.74 27.74 52.70
CA THR A 254 9.31 27.57 52.44
C THR A 254 8.87 28.37 51.20
N GLU A 255 9.39 29.59 51.03
CA GLU A 255 9.18 30.39 49.81
C GLU A 255 9.78 29.73 48.57
N GLU A 256 10.99 29.20 48.66
CA GLU A 256 11.63 28.44 47.59
C GLU A 256 10.82 27.19 47.23
N GLY A 257 10.38 26.43 48.24
CA GLY A 257 9.52 25.26 48.05
C GLY A 257 8.18 25.62 47.39
N SER A 258 7.59 26.78 47.70
CA SER A 258 6.37 27.24 47.03
C SER A 258 6.59 27.52 45.55
N LYS A 259 7.70 28.19 45.20
CA LYS A 259 8.05 28.46 43.79
C LYS A 259 8.32 27.18 43.01
N GLU A 260 8.99 26.21 43.62
CA GLU A 260 9.26 24.91 43.00
C GLU A 260 7.95 24.17 42.70
N ILE A 261 6.99 24.17 43.63
CA ILE A 261 5.67 23.57 43.40
C ILE A 261 4.93 24.26 42.26
N GLU A 262 4.97 25.59 42.16
CA GLU A 262 4.35 26.31 41.04
C GLU A 262 4.96 25.91 39.69
N SER A 263 6.28 25.75 39.64
CA SER A 263 6.97 25.25 38.45
C SER A 263 6.52 23.83 38.10
N VAL A 264 6.48 22.92 39.08
CA VAL A 264 6.04 21.53 38.87
C VAL A 264 4.58 21.47 38.40
N VAL A 265 3.68 22.30 38.94
CA VAL A 265 2.29 22.37 38.48
C VAL A 265 2.21 22.83 37.03
N LYS A 266 3.04 23.80 36.62
CA LYS A 266 3.13 24.22 35.22
C LYS A 266 3.61 23.08 34.31
N ASP A 267 4.61 22.33 34.74
CA ASP A 267 5.14 21.19 33.97
C ASP A 267 4.09 20.07 33.84
N ILE A 268 3.35 19.78 34.91
CA ILE A 268 2.22 18.84 34.89
C ILE A 268 1.16 19.25 33.86
N ASN A 269 0.82 20.54 33.76
CA ASN A 269 -0.14 21.03 32.78
C ASN A 269 0.36 20.86 31.33
N ILE A 270 1.66 21.08 31.08
CA ILE A 270 2.27 20.84 29.77
C ILE A 270 2.21 19.35 29.42
N VAL A 271 2.56 18.48 30.36
CA VAL A 271 2.49 17.02 30.17
C VAL A 271 1.05 16.57 29.92
N SER A 272 0.07 17.13 30.63
CA SER A 272 -1.37 16.86 30.39
C SER A 272 -1.79 17.22 28.97
N SER A 273 -1.43 18.40 28.49
CA SER A 273 -1.73 18.84 27.11
C SER A 273 -1.06 17.96 26.06
N ASN A 274 0.17 17.51 26.31
CA ASN A 274 0.87 16.58 25.41
C ASN A 274 0.18 15.21 25.39
N SER A 275 -0.31 14.74 26.53
CA SER A 275 -1.05 13.47 26.63
C SER A 275 -2.38 13.52 25.86
N GLU A 276 -3.11 14.63 25.90
CA GLU A 276 -4.33 14.84 25.08
C GLU A 276 -4.02 14.85 23.57
N THR A 277 -2.92 15.50 23.19
CA THR A 277 -2.44 15.51 21.80
C THR A 277 -2.07 14.10 21.35
N LEU A 278 -1.41 13.32 22.21
CA LEU A 278 -1.06 11.94 21.92
C LEU A 278 -2.31 11.06 21.69
N LEU A 279 -3.36 11.22 22.50
CA LEU A 279 -4.63 10.52 22.29
C LEU A 279 -5.27 10.87 20.95
N THR A 280 -5.15 12.12 20.51
CA THR A 280 -5.64 12.57 19.20
C THR A 280 -4.87 11.89 18.06
N LEU A 281 -3.54 11.87 18.14
CA LEU A 281 -2.69 11.18 17.15
C LEU A 281 -2.98 9.68 17.09
N ILE A 282 -3.22 9.04 18.25
CA ILE A 282 -3.61 7.62 18.31
C ILE A 282 -4.92 7.38 17.57
N LYS A 283 -5.89 8.31 17.67
CA LYS A 283 -7.15 8.23 16.93
C LYS A 283 -6.96 8.36 15.42
N GLU A 284 -6.10 9.27 14.96
CA GLU A 284 -5.77 9.40 13.54
C GLU A 284 -5.11 8.13 12.98
N ILE A 285 -4.32 7.43 13.79
CA ILE A 285 -3.75 6.13 13.42
C ILE A 285 -4.87 5.08 13.27
N LEU A 286 -5.87 5.04 14.15
CA LEU A 286 -7.02 4.14 14.01
C LEU A 286 -7.76 4.37 12.68
N ASP A 287 -8.05 5.62 12.35
CA ASP A 287 -8.72 5.98 11.10
C ASP A 287 -7.88 5.53 9.88
N SER A 288 -6.55 5.67 9.97
CA SER A 288 -5.62 5.20 8.94
C SER A 288 -5.62 3.67 8.79
N LEU A 289 -5.73 2.93 9.90
CA LEU A 289 -5.83 1.47 9.89
C LEU A 289 -7.14 0.99 9.27
N GLU A 290 -8.25 1.69 9.50
CA GLU A 290 -9.51 1.40 8.84
C GLU A 290 -9.39 1.57 7.32
N MET A 291 -8.79 2.67 6.87
CA MET A 291 -8.54 2.90 5.44
C MET A 291 -7.62 1.83 4.83
N LEU A 292 -6.60 1.38 5.58
CA LEU A 292 -5.73 0.27 5.14
C LEU A 292 -6.50 -1.04 4.99
N ASN A 293 -7.39 -1.39 5.93
CA ASN A 293 -8.26 -2.55 5.84
C ASN A 293 -9.17 -2.48 4.59
N GLN A 294 -9.71 -1.29 4.28
CA GLN A 294 -10.49 -1.10 3.05
C GLN A 294 -9.64 -1.30 1.78
N ASN A 295 -8.39 -0.83 1.78
CA ASN A 295 -7.47 -1.02 0.66
C ASN A 295 -7.06 -2.48 0.49
N ALA A 296 -6.83 -3.22 1.57
CA ALA A 296 -6.57 -4.66 1.54
C ALA A 296 -7.75 -5.42 0.90
N LYS A 297 -8.99 -5.04 1.23
CA LYS A 297 -10.19 -5.61 0.58
C LYS A 297 -10.22 -5.34 -0.93
N LYS A 298 -9.94 -4.11 -1.35
CA LYS A 298 -9.87 -3.76 -2.79
C LYS A 298 -8.76 -4.56 -3.50
N GLN A 299 -7.63 -4.83 -2.84
CA GLN A 299 -6.58 -5.66 -3.41
C GLN A 299 -6.99 -7.12 -3.57
N SER A 300 -7.76 -7.67 -2.62
CA SER A 300 -8.36 -9.00 -2.77
C SER A 300 -9.26 -9.08 -4.00
N ASP A 301 -10.10 -8.06 -4.24
CA ASP A 301 -10.96 -8.00 -5.43
C ASP A 301 -10.13 -7.92 -6.73
N ILE A 302 -8.99 -7.20 -6.71
CA ILE A 302 -8.06 -7.13 -7.85
C ILE A 302 -7.42 -8.49 -8.11
N LEU A 303 -7.00 -9.21 -7.06
CA LEU A 303 -6.43 -10.56 -7.18
C LEU A 303 -7.42 -11.54 -7.83
N GLU A 304 -8.68 -11.51 -7.43
CA GLU A 304 -9.72 -12.35 -8.04
C GLU A 304 -9.88 -12.05 -9.55
N ARG A 305 -9.92 -10.76 -9.91
CA ARG A 305 -10.00 -10.34 -11.32
C ARG A 305 -8.77 -10.76 -12.13
N LEU A 306 -7.57 -10.68 -11.56
CA LEU A 306 -6.36 -11.09 -12.25
C LEU A 306 -6.29 -12.59 -12.48
N ASN A 307 -6.74 -13.40 -11.51
CA ASN A 307 -6.86 -14.85 -11.71
C ASN A 307 -7.83 -15.18 -12.86
N ALA A 308 -8.96 -14.48 -12.94
CA ALA A 308 -9.91 -14.65 -14.05
C ALA A 308 -9.31 -14.25 -15.42
N ILE A 309 -8.47 -13.20 -15.46
CA ILE A 309 -7.76 -12.79 -16.68
C ILE A 309 -6.69 -13.83 -17.07
N ASP A 310 -5.95 -14.38 -16.09
CA ASP A 310 -4.95 -15.42 -16.32
C ASP A 310 -5.58 -16.69 -16.94
N GLU A 311 -6.73 -17.11 -16.40
CA GLU A 311 -7.53 -18.23 -16.94
C GLU A 311 -8.05 -17.93 -18.36
N ALA A 312 -8.56 -16.72 -18.59
CA ALA A 312 -9.02 -16.30 -19.91
C ALA A 312 -7.87 -16.30 -20.94
N ASN A 313 -6.70 -15.79 -20.56
CA ASN A 313 -5.52 -15.78 -21.42
C ASN A 313 -5.05 -17.20 -21.76
N SER A 314 -5.05 -18.11 -20.78
CA SER A 314 -4.72 -19.53 -21.01
C SER A 314 -5.68 -20.15 -22.03
N THR A 315 -6.99 -19.86 -21.92
CA THR A 315 -8.02 -20.31 -22.85
C THR A 315 -7.83 -19.72 -24.26
N ILE A 316 -7.50 -18.43 -24.37
CA ILE A 316 -7.24 -17.78 -25.65
C ILE A 316 -5.98 -18.35 -26.31
N ALA A 317 -4.92 -18.60 -25.52
CA ALA A 317 -3.68 -19.19 -26.01
C ALA A 317 -3.92 -20.57 -26.62
N GLU A 318 -4.70 -21.42 -25.93
CA GLU A 318 -5.07 -22.73 -26.43
C GLU A 318 -5.88 -22.65 -27.74
N ASN A 319 -6.89 -21.78 -27.80
CA ASN A 319 -7.69 -21.58 -29.01
C ASN A 319 -6.87 -21.04 -30.19
N LEU A 320 -5.94 -20.10 -29.95
CA LEU A 320 -5.03 -19.58 -30.96
C LEU A 320 -4.12 -20.69 -31.50
N ASN A 321 -3.53 -21.48 -30.60
CA ASN A 321 -2.67 -22.60 -30.97
C ASN A 321 -3.43 -23.63 -31.83
N GLN A 322 -4.64 -24.04 -31.41
CA GLN A 322 -5.49 -24.94 -32.19
C GLN A 322 -5.82 -24.39 -33.57
N THR A 323 -6.14 -23.10 -33.67
CA THR A 323 -6.47 -22.46 -34.95
C THR A 323 -5.24 -22.35 -35.86
N MET A 324 -4.07 -22.05 -35.30
CA MET A 324 -2.80 -22.03 -36.05
C MET A 324 -2.45 -23.40 -36.63
N VAL A 325 -2.62 -24.46 -35.85
CA VAL A 325 -2.41 -25.84 -36.31
C VAL A 325 -3.38 -26.16 -37.45
N ALA A 326 -4.68 -25.90 -37.27
CA ALA A 326 -5.68 -26.15 -38.30
C ALA A 326 -5.43 -25.35 -39.59
N ASN A 327 -5.02 -24.09 -39.49
CA ASN A 327 -4.67 -23.26 -40.65
C ASN A 327 -3.39 -23.76 -41.34
N SER A 328 -2.39 -24.22 -40.58
CA SER A 328 -1.17 -24.80 -41.13
C SER A 328 -1.46 -26.08 -41.92
N GLU A 329 -2.35 -26.94 -41.42
CA GLU A 329 -2.84 -28.12 -42.15
C GLU A 329 -3.58 -27.75 -43.44
N ARG A 330 -4.42 -26.71 -43.40
CA ARG A 330 -5.11 -26.18 -44.59
C ARG A 330 -4.13 -25.66 -45.63
N ILE A 331 -3.10 -24.92 -45.23
CA ILE A 331 -2.03 -24.44 -46.11
C ILE A 331 -1.33 -25.63 -46.79
N ALA A 332 -0.96 -26.67 -46.02
CA ALA A 332 -0.34 -27.86 -46.57
C ALA A 332 -1.22 -28.52 -47.64
N LYS A 333 -2.52 -28.68 -47.35
CA LYS A 333 -3.49 -29.27 -48.29
C LYS A 333 -3.70 -28.42 -49.55
N LEU A 334 -3.83 -27.10 -49.40
CA LEU A 334 -3.97 -26.18 -50.54
C LEU A 334 -2.73 -26.18 -51.43
N ASN A 335 -1.53 -26.23 -50.83
CA ASN A 335 -0.28 -26.35 -51.58
C ASN A 335 -0.23 -27.65 -52.40
N THR A 336 -0.57 -28.79 -51.80
CA THR A 336 -0.66 -30.07 -52.53
C THR A 336 -1.68 -30.00 -53.67
N MET A 337 -2.88 -29.49 -53.41
CA MET A 337 -3.91 -29.35 -54.45
C MET A 337 -3.46 -28.40 -55.57
N SER A 338 -2.80 -27.28 -55.26
CA SER A 338 -2.31 -26.34 -56.27
C SER A 338 -1.23 -26.98 -57.15
N TYR A 339 -0.34 -27.76 -56.53
CA TYR A 339 0.68 -28.54 -57.24
C TYR A 339 0.06 -29.55 -58.20
N ASP A 340 -0.89 -30.38 -57.72
CA ASP A 340 -1.58 -31.39 -58.51
C ASP A 340 -2.38 -30.78 -59.68
N MET A 341 -2.99 -29.61 -59.48
CA MET A 341 -3.69 -28.89 -60.55
C MET A 341 -2.73 -28.36 -61.60
N LYS A 342 -1.56 -27.88 -61.18
CA LYS A 342 -0.54 -27.34 -62.11
C LYS A 342 0.10 -28.44 -62.95
N THR A 343 0.43 -29.58 -62.35
CA THR A 343 0.95 -30.76 -63.07
C THR A 343 -0.10 -31.31 -64.03
N SER A 344 -1.36 -31.47 -63.58
CA SER A 344 -2.47 -31.94 -64.44
C SER A 344 -2.73 -31.02 -65.63
N ALA A 345 -2.49 -29.70 -65.49
CA ALA A 345 -2.61 -28.73 -66.57
C ALA A 345 -1.44 -28.78 -67.58
N MET A 346 -0.29 -29.34 -67.18
CA MET A 346 0.89 -29.51 -68.04
C MET A 346 0.87 -30.86 -68.79
N GLU A 347 0.30 -31.90 -68.20
CA GLU A 347 0.26 -33.27 -68.75
C GLU A 347 -0.90 -33.53 -69.75
N ASN A 348 -1.96 -32.71 -69.73
CA ASN A 348 -3.14 -32.81 -70.62
C ASN A 348 -3.28 -31.61 -71.55
#